data_AF-A0A2L2YTI3-F1
#
_entry.id   AF-A0A2L2YTI3-F1
#
_cell.length_a   1.000
_cell.length_b   1.000
_cell.length_c   1.000
_cell.angle_alpha   90.00
_cell.angle_beta   90.00
_cell.angle_gamma   90.00
#
_symmetry.space_group_name_H-M   'P 1'
#
loop_
_entity.id
_entity.type
_entity.pdbx_description
1 polymer ?
#
loop_
_entity_poly.entity_id
_entity_poly.type
_entity_poly.pdbx_seq_one_letter_code
_entity_poly.pdbx_strand_id
1 'polypeptide(L)' 'KRGDVLDCHNYRGISLLCVAYKVFSNILFEHLSPIVDSVIGDYQRGFRKGRSTVDQILTLPTNFGEM' A
#
# COMPACT_ATOMS: atom_id res chain seq x y z
N LYS A 1 10.43 9.98 -7.37
CA LYS A 1 10.92 8.94 -8.32
C LYS A 1 12.39 8.67 -7.92
N ARG A 2 12.99 7.49 -8.21
CA ARG A 2 14.45 7.33 -8.05
C ARG A 2 15.11 8.11 -9.20
N GLY A 3 15.45 9.36 -8.95
CA GLY A 3 16.01 10.30 -9.92
C GLY A 3 16.71 11.43 -9.18
N ASP A 4 17.25 12.40 -9.90
CA ASP A 4 17.98 13.54 -9.33
C ASP A 4 17.09 14.35 -8.36
N VAL A 5 17.61 14.64 -7.17
CA VAL A 5 16.90 15.38 -6.12
C VAL A 5 16.74 16.85 -6.51
N LEU A 6 17.61 17.35 -7.38
CA LEU A 6 17.58 18.72 -7.88
C LEU A 6 16.60 18.92 -9.04
N ASP A 7 16.08 17.85 -9.63
CA ASP A 7 15.06 17.93 -10.67
C ASP A 7 13.67 18.18 -10.04
N CYS A 8 13.14 19.39 -10.22
CA CYS A 8 11.81 19.78 -9.77
C CYS A 8 10.68 18.87 -10.33
N HIS A 9 10.88 18.21 -11.47
CA HIS A 9 9.90 17.26 -12.04
C HIS A 9 9.89 15.89 -11.33
N ASN A 10 10.86 15.62 -10.45
CA ASN A 10 10.98 14.38 -9.69
C ASN A 10 10.10 14.37 -8.42
N TYR A 11 9.64 15.54 -7.97
CA TYR A 11 8.78 15.67 -6.81
C TYR A 11 7.37 15.16 -7.09
N ARG A 12 6.85 14.36 -6.16
CA ARG A 12 5.46 13.93 -6.19
C ARG A 12 4.62 14.96 -5.43
N GLY A 13 3.72 15.63 -6.12
CA GLY A 13 2.75 16.52 -5.48
C GLY A 13 1.93 15.76 -4.43
N ILE A 14 1.73 16.38 -3.27
CA ILE A 14 0.89 15.86 -2.19
C ILE A 14 -0.24 16.84 -1.96
N SER A 15 -1.48 16.36 -2.02
CA SER A 15 -2.65 17.12 -1.62
C SER A 15 -2.97 16.82 -0.16
N LEU A 16 -3.06 17.88 0.67
CA LEU A 16 -3.44 17.74 2.07
C LEU A 16 -4.96 17.84 2.21
N LEU A 17 -5.58 16.81 2.77
CA LEU A 17 -6.99 16.87 3.17
C LEU A 17 -7.15 17.75 4.42
N CYS A 18 -8.27 18.47 4.48
CA CYS A 18 -8.70 19.16 5.71
C CYS A 18 -8.93 18.13 6.84
N VAL A 19 -8.78 18.57 8.09
CA VAL A 19 -8.87 17.72 9.29
C VAL A 19 -10.18 16.94 9.34
N ALA A 20 -11.31 17.58 9.05
CA ALA A 20 -12.62 16.92 9.05
C ALA A 20 -12.67 15.73 8.08
N TYR A 21 -12.10 15.88 6.88
CA TYR A 21 -12.05 14.80 5.90
C TYR A 21 -11.12 13.65 6.32
N LYS A 22 -10.03 13.94 7.03
CA LYS A 22 -9.15 12.88 7.58
C LYS A 22 -9.87 12.04 8.64
N VAL A 23 -10.64 12.70 9.51
CA VAL A 23 -11.46 12.00 10.52
C VAL A 23 -12.50 11.13 9.82
N PHE A 24 -13.22 11.69 8.84
CA PHE A 24 -14.21 10.95 8.07
C PHE A 24 -13.60 9.75 7.32
N SER A 25 -12.44 9.92 6.68
CA SER A 25 -11.78 8.82 5.98
C SER A 25 -11.34 7.69 6.93
N ASN A 26 -10.95 8.01 8.16
CA ASN A 26 -10.61 7.00 9.15
C ASN A 26 -11.83 6.20 9.61
N ILE A 27 -12.95 6.87 9.87
CA ILE A 27 -14.22 6.21 10.20
C ILE A 27 -14.62 5.27 9.06
N LEU A 28 -14.58 5.76 7.82
CA LEU A 28 -14.90 4.93 6.64
C LEU A 28 -13.96 3.73 6.51
N PHE A 29 -12.67 3.92 6.75
CA PHE A 29 -11.69 2.85 6.73
C PHE A 29 -12.00 1.77 7.77
N GLU A 30 -12.34 2.14 9.01
CA GLU A 30 -12.68 1.19 10.07
C GLU A 30 -13.89 0.32 9.71
N HIS A 31 -14.90 0.90 9.04
CA HIS A 31 -16.06 0.15 8.57
C HIS A 31 -15.76 -0.76 7.37
N LEU A 32 -14.92 -0.33 6.44
CA LEU A 32 -14.62 -1.08 5.23
C LEU A 32 -13.56 -2.16 5.44
N SER A 33 -12.62 -1.95 6.36
CA SER A 33 -11.51 -2.85 6.64
C SER A 33 -11.93 -4.34 6.77
N PRO A 34 -12.94 -4.73 7.59
CA PRO A 34 -13.33 -6.14 7.69
C PRO A 34 -13.96 -6.71 6.41
N ILE A 35 -14.68 -5.88 5.64
CA ILE A 35 -15.31 -6.30 4.38
C ILE A 35 -14.23 -6.54 3.34
N VAL A 36 -13.37 -5.55 3.16
CA VAL A 36 -12.22 -5.61 2.26
C VAL A 36 -11.33 -6.79 2.61
N ASP A 37 -11.16 -7.08 3.91
CA ASP A 37 -10.34 -8.19 4.34
C ASP A 37 -10.90 -9.57 3.94
N SER A 38 -12.23 -9.70 3.87
CA SER A 38 -12.87 -10.93 3.38
C SER A 38 -12.85 -11.07 1.85
N VAL A 39 -12.81 -9.95 1.12
CA VAL A 39 -12.89 -9.92 -0.35
C VAL A 39 -11.50 -10.05 -0.98
N ILE A 40 -10.49 -9.44 -0.38
CA ILE A 40 -9.14 -9.45 -0.91
C ILE A 40 -8.44 -10.78 -0.56
N GLY A 41 -7.89 -11.46 -1.57
CA GLY A 41 -7.14 -12.70 -1.39
C GLY A 41 -5.72 -12.51 -0.85
N ASP A 42 -5.05 -13.62 -0.52
CA ASP A 42 -3.70 -13.64 0.10
C ASP A 42 -2.56 -13.14 -0.81
N TYR A 43 -2.85 -12.86 -2.08
CA TYR A 43 -1.92 -12.25 -3.02
C TYR A 43 -1.61 -10.79 -2.66
N GLN A 44 -2.58 -10.07 -2.08
CA GLN A 44 -2.41 -8.69 -1.67
C GLN A 44 -1.92 -8.66 -0.23
N ARG A 45 -0.67 -8.21 -0.04
CA ARG A 45 -0.06 -8.08 1.29
C ARG A 45 0.13 -6.63 1.72
N GLY A 46 0.35 -5.72 0.77
CA GLY A 46 0.39 -4.29 1.05
C GLY A 46 -0.95 -3.74 1.55
N PHE A 47 -0.88 -2.80 2.48
CA PHE A 47 -2.05 -2.12 3.09
C PHE A 47 -2.99 -3.03 3.87
N ARG A 48 -2.53 -4.22 4.30
CA ARG A 48 -3.30 -5.12 5.16
C ARG A 48 -2.66 -5.23 6.53
N LYS A 49 -3.51 -5.36 7.55
CA LYS A 49 -3.05 -5.52 8.94
C LYS A 49 -2.31 -6.85 9.08
N GLY A 50 -1.14 -6.83 9.70
CA GLY A 50 -0.36 -8.05 9.98
C GLY A 50 0.32 -8.68 8.76
N ARG A 51 0.41 -7.98 7.63
CA ARG A 51 1.15 -8.42 6.44
C ARG A 51 2.30 -7.45 6.16
N SER A 52 3.49 -7.98 5.90
CA SER A 52 4.69 -7.19 5.61
C SER A 52 5.13 -7.34 4.15
N THR A 53 5.87 -6.36 3.65
CA THR A 53 6.58 -6.44 2.36
C THR A 53 7.57 -7.60 2.33
N VAL A 54 8.16 -7.96 3.47
CA VAL A 54 9.06 -9.12 3.59
C VAL A 54 8.32 -10.40 3.24
N ASP A 55 7.12 -10.57 3.80
CA ASP A 55 6.28 -11.72 3.50
C ASP A 55 5.99 -11.78 1.99
N GLN A 56 5.72 -10.64 1.35
CA GLN A 56 5.45 -10.59 -0.09
C GLN A 56 6.65 -11.00 -0.94
N ILE A 57 7.87 -10.58 -0.59
CA ILE A 57 9.10 -10.97 -1.28
C ILE A 57 9.36 -12.47 -1.14
N LEU A 58 9.15 -13.04 0.05
CA LEU A 58 9.34 -14.48 0.30
C LEU A 58 8.30 -15.36 -0.41
N THR A 59 7.19 -14.78 -0.87
CA THR A 59 6.14 -15.49 -1.62
C THR A 59 6.39 -15.47 -3.12
N LEU A 60 7.27 -14.57 -3.60
CA LEU A 60 7.77 -14.68 -4.96
C LEU A 60 8.60 -15.96 -5.02
N PRO A 61 8.26 -16.92 -5.90
CA PRO A 61 9.00 -18.15 -5.96
C PRO A 61 10.45 -17.80 -6.33
N THR A 62 11.39 -18.31 -5.54
CA THR A 62 12.80 -18.48 -5.87
C THR A 62 13.01 -19.41 -7.09
N ASN A 63 12.02 -19.55 -7.98
CA ASN A 63 12.05 -20.35 -9.20
C ASN A 63 12.46 -19.48 -10.40
N PHE A 64 13.55 -18.72 -10.25
CA PHE A 64 14.31 -18.22 -11.40
C PHE A 64 15.43 -19.18 -11.81
N GLY A 65 15.47 -20.39 -11.21
CA GLY A 65 16.48 -21.43 -11.46
C GLY A 65 15.99 -22.67 -12.22
N GLU A 66 14.76 -22.67 -12.73
CA GLU A 66 14.25 -23.75 -13.61
C GLU A 66 13.52 -23.14 -14.81
N MET A 67 14.29 -22.55 -15.73
CA MET A 67 13.99 -22.44 -17.16
C MET A 67 15.30 -22.55 -17.94
#